data_AF-A0A7Z0E4H0-F1
#
_entry.id   AF-A0A7Z0E4H0-F1
#
_cell.length_a   1.000
_cell.length_b   1.000
_cell.length_c   1.000
_cell.angle_alpha   90.00
_cell.angle_beta   90.00
_cell.angle_gamma   90.00
#
_symmetry.space_group_name_H-M   'P 1'
#
loop_
_entity.id
_entity.type
_entity.pdbx_description
1 polymer ?
#
loop_
_entity_poly.entity_id
_entity_poly.type
_entity_poly.pdbx_seq_one_letter_code
_entity_poly.pdbx_strand_id
1 'polypeptide(L)'
;MDKAELETLTVAAIREHRRLLAADQAVYEEWIRASEDPTIASSVLETLQEEHFARQKRAAAQQDELSDMLDALGFVPAVPTDDDVS
;
A
#
# COMPACT_ATOMS: atom_id res chain seq x y z
N MET A 1 -6.86 16.06 -19.55
CA MET A 1 -5.96 16.23 -18.42
C MET A 1 -4.65 16.74 -18.96
N ASP A 2 -4.17 17.87 -18.48
CA ASP A 2 -2.86 18.35 -18.85
C ASP A 2 -1.76 17.62 -18.04
N LYS A 3 -0.49 17.88 -18.40
CA LYS A 3 0.65 17.20 -17.78
C LYS A 3 0.79 17.54 -16.28
N ALA A 4 0.43 18.75 -15.86
CA ALA A 4 0.55 19.20 -14.48
C ALA A 4 -0.55 18.59 -13.59
N GLU A 5 -1.77 18.47 -14.13
CA GLU A 5 -2.86 17.74 -13.50
C GLU A 5 -2.51 16.25 -13.33
N LEU A 6 -1.94 15.61 -14.37
CA LEU A 6 -1.49 14.22 -14.29
C LEU A 6 -0.39 14.06 -13.24
N GLU A 7 0.62 14.93 -13.23
CA GLU A 7 1.69 14.87 -12.23
C GLU A 7 1.16 15.00 -10.80
N THR A 8 0.20 15.90 -10.56
CA THR A 8 -0.44 16.08 -9.26
C THR A 8 -1.16 14.81 -8.79
N LEU A 9 -1.92 14.18 -9.70
CA LEU A 9 -2.61 12.92 -9.40
C LEU A 9 -1.61 11.79 -9.17
N THR A 10 -0.54 11.69 -9.97
CA THR A 10 0.50 10.66 -9.80
C THR A 10 1.20 10.81 -8.45
N VAL A 11 1.50 12.04 -8.00
CA VAL A 11 2.04 12.30 -6.66
C VAL A 11 1.09 11.80 -5.57
N ALA A 12 -0.22 12.06 -5.70
CA ALA A 12 -1.21 11.58 -4.75
C ALA A 12 -1.30 10.03 -4.74
N ALA A 13 -1.27 9.40 -5.92
CA ALA A 13 -1.28 7.95 -6.06
C ALA A 13 -0.02 7.29 -5.46
N ILE A 14 1.16 7.91 -5.58
CA ILE A 14 2.38 7.43 -4.92
C ILE A 14 2.26 7.51 -3.39
N ARG A 15 1.70 8.59 -2.85
CA ARG A 15 1.47 8.70 -1.39
C ARG A 15 0.51 7.63 -0.90
N GLU A 16 -0.58 7.39 -1.64
CA GLU A 16 -1.53 6.35 -1.29
C GLU A 16 -0.89 4.96 -1.36
N HIS A 17 -0.10 4.68 -2.40
CA HIS A 17 0.64 3.42 -2.52
C HIS A 17 1.53 3.15 -1.29
N ARG A 18 2.30 4.17 -0.86
CA ARG A 18 3.14 4.09 0.34
C ARG A 18 2.31 3.85 1.61
N ARG A 19 1.17 4.53 1.74
CA ARG A 19 0.25 4.38 2.88
C ARG A 19 -0.34 2.97 2.95
N LEU A 20 -0.76 2.41 1.80
CA LEU A 20 -1.28 1.05 1.71
C LEU A 20 -0.21 0.04 2.11
N LEU A 21 1.01 0.15 1.56
CA LEU A 21 2.13 -0.73 1.94
C LEU A 21 2.42 -0.70 3.44
N ALA A 22 2.48 0.48 4.05
CA ALA A 22 2.74 0.61 5.49
C ALA A 22 1.62 -0.03 6.33
N ALA A 23 0.35 0.17 5.95
CA ALA A 23 -0.79 -0.43 6.64
C ALA A 23 -0.82 -1.96 6.48
N ASP A 24 -0.46 -2.46 5.30
CA ASP A 24 -0.45 -3.88 4.99
C ASP A 24 0.69 -4.61 5.72
N GLN A 25 1.85 -3.96 5.83
CA GLN A 25 2.99 -4.45 6.60
C GLN A 25 2.62 -4.64 8.08
N ALA A 26 1.90 -3.70 8.70
CA ALA A 26 1.48 -3.82 10.09
C ALA A 26 0.56 -5.03 10.33
N VAL A 27 -0.37 -5.31 9.40
CA VAL A 27 -1.26 -6.49 9.48
C VAL A 27 -0.48 -7.79 9.29
N TYR A 28 0.49 -7.80 8.38
CA TYR A 28 1.36 -8.96 8.19
C TYR A 28 2.18 -9.25 9.45
N GLU A 29 2.77 -8.24 10.07
CA GLU A 29 3.53 -8.40 11.32
C GLU A 29 2.66 -8.91 12.47
N GLU A 30 1.43 -8.41 12.59
CA GLU A 30 0.46 -8.92 13.56
C GLU A 30 0.11 -10.38 13.29
N TRP A 31 -0.12 -10.74 12.03
CA TRP A 31 -0.41 -12.12 11.65
C TRP A 31 0.74 -13.07 11.99
N ILE A 32 1.99 -12.70 11.67
CA ILE A 32 3.17 -13.49 12.03
C ILE A 32 3.28 -13.65 13.54
N ARG A 33 3.19 -12.54 14.30
CA ARG A 33 3.23 -12.57 15.76
C ARG A 33 2.13 -13.46 16.36
N ALA A 34 0.91 -13.36 15.86
CA ALA A 34 -0.21 -14.17 16.32
C ALA A 34 -0.02 -15.65 15.98
N SER A 35 0.56 -15.97 14.82
CA SER A 35 0.82 -17.35 14.38
C SER A 35 1.87 -18.07 15.23
N GLU A 36 2.77 -17.32 15.88
CA GLU A 36 3.79 -17.84 16.78
C GLU A 36 3.27 -18.04 18.23
N ASP A 37 2.08 -17.50 18.56
CA ASP A 37 1.46 -17.62 19.87
C ASP A 37 0.42 -18.76 19.91
N PRO A 38 0.71 -19.90 20.59
CA PRO A 38 -0.17 -21.05 20.62
C PRO A 38 -1.47 -20.81 21.42
N THR A 39 -1.59 -19.68 22.11
CA THR A 39 -2.80 -19.30 22.85
C THR A 39 -3.85 -18.63 21.97
N ILE A 40 -3.46 -18.19 20.77
CA ILE A 40 -4.36 -17.53 19.82
C ILE A 40 -5.26 -18.56 19.14
N ALA A 41 -6.56 -18.24 19.10
CA ALA A 41 -7.54 -19.09 18.44
C ALA A 41 -7.32 -19.10 16.92
N SER A 42 -7.48 -20.27 16.29
CA SER A 42 -7.29 -20.43 14.84
C SER A 42 -8.20 -19.52 14.01
N SER A 43 -9.41 -19.19 14.50
CA SER A 43 -10.32 -18.25 13.83
C SER A 43 -9.78 -16.82 13.76
N VAL A 44 -8.98 -16.40 14.74
CA VAL A 44 -8.30 -15.09 14.74
C VAL A 44 -7.19 -15.10 13.68
N LEU A 45 -6.43 -16.19 13.59
CA LEU A 45 -5.40 -16.35 12.55
C LEU A 45 -5.99 -16.35 11.14
N GLU A 46 -7.12 -17.02 10.94
CA GLU A 46 -7.87 -17.02 9.67
C GLU A 46 -8.33 -15.61 9.30
N THR A 47 -8.87 -14.86 10.26
CA THR A 47 -9.30 -13.47 10.03
C THR A 47 -8.12 -12.56 9.61
N LEU A 48 -6.97 -12.68 10.28
CA LEU A 48 -5.76 -11.93 9.94
C LEU A 48 -5.22 -12.31 8.55
N GLN A 49 -5.25 -13.60 8.21
CA GLN A 49 -4.86 -14.09 6.90
C GLN A 49 -5.79 -13.55 5.79
N GLU A 50 -7.11 -13.62 5.98
CA GLU A 50 -8.09 -13.09 5.02
C GLU A 50 -7.92 -11.59 4.80
N GLU A 51 -7.73 -10.83 5.89
CA GLU A 51 -7.50 -9.39 5.82
C GLU A 51 -6.20 -9.06 5.08
N HIS A 52 -5.12 -9.80 5.34
CA HIS A 52 -3.85 -9.64 4.62
C HIS A 52 -4.01 -9.89 3.11
N PHE A 53 -4.72 -10.94 2.69
CA PHE A 53 -4.96 -11.20 1.27
C PHE A 53 -5.88 -10.16 0.62
N ALA A 54 -6.92 -9.72 1.33
CA ALA A 54 -7.81 -8.67 0.84
C ALA A 54 -7.05 -7.36 0.60
N ARG A 55 -6.12 -7.02 1.49
CA ARG A 55 -5.22 -5.88 1.39
C ARG A 55 -4.24 -5.99 0.24
N GLN A 56 -3.54 -7.11 0.13
CA GLN A 56 -2.61 -7.37 -0.99
C GLN A 56 -3.31 -7.18 -2.34
N LYS A 57 -4.54 -7.68 -2.49
CA LYS A 57 -5.31 -7.51 -3.72
C LYS A 57 -5.64 -6.04 -4.03
N ARG A 58 -5.98 -5.24 -3.01
CA ARG A 58 -6.24 -3.80 -3.16
C ARG A 58 -4.96 -3.04 -3.52
N ALA A 59 -3.85 -3.34 -2.84
CA ALA A 59 -2.54 -2.75 -3.11
C ALA A 59 -2.07 -3.06 -4.54
N ALA A 60 -2.26 -4.28 -5.02
CA ALA A 60 -1.94 -4.66 -6.40
C ALA A 60 -2.76 -3.86 -7.42
N ALA A 61 -4.08 -3.77 -7.24
CA ALA A 61 -4.93 -2.98 -8.13
C ALA A 61 -4.55 -1.49 -8.15
N GLN A 62 -4.20 -0.93 -6.98
CA GLN A 62 -3.74 0.45 -6.88
C GLN A 62 -2.36 0.66 -7.54
N GLN A 63 -1.47 -0.32 -7.44
CA GLN A 63 -0.16 -0.30 -8.09
C GLN A 63 -0.29 -0.35 -9.62
N ASP A 64 -1.22 -1.16 -10.14
CA ASP A 64 -1.49 -1.22 -11.59
C ASP A 64 -1.96 0.15 -12.11
N GLU A 65 -2.90 0.79 -11.41
CA GLU A 65 -3.36 2.15 -11.76
C GLU A 65 -2.21 3.17 -11.70
N LEU A 66 -1.37 3.11 -10.66
CA LEU A 66 -0.19 3.97 -10.55
C LEU A 66 0.80 3.74 -11.70
N SER A 67 0.97 2.49 -12.15
CA SER A 67 1.84 2.16 -13.29
C SER A 67 1.34 2.85 -14.56
N ASP A 68 0.05 2.76 -14.86
CA ASP A 68 -0.56 3.41 -16.03
C ASP A 68 -0.37 4.94 -15.99
N MET A 69 -0.48 5.54 -14.80
CA MET A 69 -0.26 6.98 -14.60
C MET A 69 1.21 7.37 -14.84
N LEU A 70 2.16 6.55 -14.40
CA LEU A 70 3.59 6.78 -14.60
C LEU A 70 3.98 6.65 -16.07
N ASP A 71 3.43 5.67 -16.78
CA ASP A 71 3.63 5.48 -18.22
C ASP A 71 3.09 6.68 -19.01
N ALA A 72 1.90 7.18 -18.65
CA ALA A 72 1.33 8.38 -19.26
C ALA A 72 2.13 9.66 -18.94
N LEU A 73 2.71 9.76 -17.74
CA LEU A 73 3.49 10.92 -17.30
C LEU A 73 4.90 10.93 -17.92
N GLY A 74 5.46 9.74 -18.17
CA GLY A 74 6.77 9.51 -18.77
C GLY A 74 7.96 9.66 -17.83
N PHE A 75 7.71 9.83 -16.53
CA PHE A 75 8.73 9.88 -15.47
C PHE A 75 8.09 9.61 -14.10
N VAL A 76 8.92 9.28 -13.11
CA VAL A 76 8.50 9.17 -11.70
C VAL A 76 8.70 10.54 -11.01
N PRO A 77 7.63 11.21 -10.54
CA PRO A 77 7.76 12.50 -9.89
C PRO A 77 8.36 12.37 -8.49
N ALA A 78 9.02 13.42 -8.03
CA ALA A 78 9.53 13.47 -6.66
C ALA A 78 8.36 13.56 -5.67
N VAL A 79 8.33 12.65 -4.70
CA VAL A 79 7.33 12.64 -3.63
C VAL A 79 8.08 12.59 -2.29
N PRO A 80 8.11 13.71 -1.53
CA PRO A 80 8.71 13.73 -0.21
C PRO A 80 8.14 12.64 0.67
N THR A 81 8.96 12.04 1.51
CA THR A 81 8.45 11.23 2.62
C THR A 81 8.01 12.15 3.75
N ASP A 82 7.10 11.70 4.61
CA ASP A 82 6.67 12.51 5.75
C ASP A 82 7.83 12.78 6.75
N ASP A 83 8.93 12.03 6.65
CA ASP A 83 10.16 12.26 7.41
C ASP A 83 11.03 13.41 6.85
N ASP A 84 10.91 13.74 5.56
CA ASP A 84 11.71 14.75 4.87
C ASP A 84 11.24 16.20 5.14
N VAL A 85 10.10 16.38 5.82
CA VAL A 85 9.49 17.69 6.12
C VAL A 85 9.79 18.20 7.56
N SER A 86 10.77 17.57 8.23
CA SER A 86 11.21 17.91 9.60
C SER A 86 12.06 19.17 9.69
#